data_AF-A0A6S7E046-F1
#
_entry.id   AF-A0A6S7E046-F1
#
_cell.length_a   1.000
_cell.length_b   1.000
_cell.length_c   1.000
_cell.angle_alpha   90.00
_cell.angle_beta   90.00
_cell.angle_gamma   90.00
#
_symmetry.space_group_name_H-M   'P 1'
#
loop_
_entity.id
_entity.type
_entity.pdbx_description
1 polymer ?
#
loop_
_entity_poly.entity_id
_entity_poly.type
_entity_poly.pdbx_seq_one_letter_code
_entity_poly.pdbx_strand_id
1 'polypeptide(L)'
;MAAKHRRPLAIFLIMTACAAGLAHADEDCVARIDGQSAAIKRAQDVQRTREANNDLQLSRELCQGRLDLLDARFALSDDFEACRRKGTAFPEKVVRELTRASEELADSKAAWVRTCGRYMKD
;
A
#
# COMPACT_ATOMS: atom_id res chain seq x y z
N MET A 1 -70.28 1.38 14.76
CA MET A 1 -69.08 0.70 14.26
C MET A 1 -68.03 1.75 13.93
N ALA A 2 -66.91 1.77 14.65
CA ALA A 2 -65.88 2.82 14.53
C ALA A 2 -64.61 2.22 13.88
N ALA A 3 -64.26 2.67 12.69
CA ALA A 3 -63.01 2.30 12.03
C ALA A 3 -61.92 3.33 12.40
N LYS A 4 -60.96 2.91 13.23
CA LYS A 4 -59.77 3.72 13.58
C LYS A 4 -58.75 3.65 12.43
N HIS A 5 -58.50 4.77 11.75
CA HIS A 5 -57.37 4.93 10.84
C HIS A 5 -56.05 4.86 11.60
N ARG A 6 -55.23 3.83 11.31
CA ARG A 6 -53.86 3.71 11.82
C ARG A 6 -52.91 4.55 10.95
N ARG A 7 -52.14 5.43 11.60
CA ARG A 7 -51.04 6.23 11.04
C ARG A 7 -49.91 5.34 10.51
N PRO A 8 -49.26 5.66 9.38
CA PRO A 8 -47.95 5.08 9.05
C PRO A 8 -46.83 6.01 9.56
N LEU A 9 -46.21 5.63 10.68
CA LEU A 9 -44.90 6.14 11.12
C LEU A 9 -43.87 5.08 10.70
N ALA A 10 -43.37 5.15 9.47
CA ALA A 10 -42.36 4.20 8.98
C ALA A 10 -41.49 4.77 7.85
N ILE A 11 -41.01 6.02 7.97
CA ILE A 11 -40.16 6.65 6.93
C ILE A 11 -38.86 7.22 7.53
N PHE A 12 -38.27 6.61 8.57
CA PHE A 12 -36.99 7.08 9.11
C PHE A 12 -36.02 5.95 9.50
N LEU A 13 -35.76 5.00 8.59
CA LEU A 13 -34.79 3.91 8.83
C LEU A 13 -33.83 3.62 7.65
N ILE A 14 -33.58 4.55 6.72
CA ILE A 14 -32.73 4.28 5.54
C ILE A 14 -31.44 5.13 5.48
N MET A 15 -30.96 5.71 6.60
CA MET A 15 -29.74 6.55 6.57
C MET A 15 -28.52 5.99 7.33
N THR A 16 -28.61 4.82 7.97
CA THR A 16 -27.50 4.26 8.78
C THR A 16 -26.63 3.23 8.08
N ALA A 17 -26.99 2.76 6.87
CA ALA A 17 -26.23 1.71 6.17
C ALA A 17 -24.97 2.24 5.45
N CYS A 18 -24.92 3.52 5.05
CA CYS A 18 -23.76 4.05 4.33
C CYS A 18 -22.52 4.26 5.23
N ALA A 19 -22.72 4.54 6.53
CA ALA A 19 -21.61 4.75 7.44
C ALA A 19 -20.85 3.45 7.76
N ALA A 20 -21.57 2.33 7.88
CA ALA A 20 -20.97 1.03 8.17
C ALA A 20 -20.15 0.49 6.99
N GLY A 21 -20.57 0.73 5.73
CA GLY A 21 -19.82 0.31 4.55
C GLY A 21 -18.51 1.09 4.33
N LEU A 22 -18.50 2.38 4.67
CA LEU A 22 -17.31 3.23 4.58
C LEU A 22 -16.27 2.90 5.65
N ALA A 23 -16.72 2.63 6.89
CA ALA A 23 -15.82 2.28 7.99
C ALA A 23 -15.07 0.95 7.76
N HIS A 24 -15.75 -0.10 7.27
CA HIS A 24 -15.08 -1.37 6.96
C HIS A 24 -14.10 -1.25 5.79
N ALA A 25 -14.45 -0.47 4.76
CA ALA A 25 -13.54 -0.23 3.63
C ALA A 25 -12.29 0.57 4.04
N ASP A 26 -12.41 1.46 5.03
CA ASP A 26 -11.31 2.23 5.63
C ASP A 26 -10.36 1.32 6.42
N GLU A 27 -10.90 0.49 7.32
CA GLU A 27 -10.11 -0.47 8.11
C GLU A 27 -9.38 -1.50 7.23
N ASP A 28 -10.04 -2.01 6.18
CA ASP A 28 -9.44 -2.93 5.21
C ASP A 28 -8.28 -2.28 4.43
N CYS A 29 -8.39 -0.99 4.14
CA CYS A 29 -7.34 -0.22 3.48
C CYS A 29 -6.12 -0.05 4.40
N VAL A 30 -6.33 0.38 5.64
CA VAL A 30 -5.24 0.56 6.62
C VAL A 30 -4.51 -0.76 6.87
N ALA A 31 -5.25 -1.83 7.17
CA ALA A 31 -4.67 -3.15 7.43
C ALA A 31 -3.88 -3.69 6.23
N ARG A 32 -4.36 -3.47 5.00
CA ARG A 32 -3.64 -3.86 3.78
C ARG A 32 -2.33 -3.11 3.61
N ILE A 33 -2.33 -1.79 3.76
CA ILE A 33 -1.12 -0.95 3.64
C ILE A 33 -0.08 -1.32 4.70
N ASP A 34 -0.51 -1.54 5.95
CA ASP A 34 0.38 -1.99 7.03
C ASP A 34 0.97 -3.37 6.74
N GLY A 35 0.13 -4.31 6.28
CA GLY A 35 0.55 -5.66 5.92
C GLY A 35 1.58 -5.69 4.78
N GLN A 36 1.32 -4.93 3.71
CA GLN A 36 2.25 -4.79 2.59
C GLN A 36 3.55 -4.10 2.99
N SER A 37 3.47 -3.02 3.78
CA SER A 37 4.65 -2.32 4.31
C SER A 37 5.54 -3.25 5.14
N ALA A 38 4.93 -4.07 6.01
CA ALA A 38 5.64 -5.05 6.80
C ALA A 38 6.25 -6.17 5.94
N ALA A 39 5.55 -6.62 4.90
CA ALA A 39 6.07 -7.62 3.97
C ALA A 39 7.28 -7.10 3.18
N ILE A 40 7.21 -5.87 2.65
CA ILE A 40 8.31 -5.21 1.94
C ILE A 40 9.51 -5.04 2.88
N LYS A 41 9.29 -4.63 4.13
CA LYS A 41 10.37 -4.51 5.11
C LYS A 41 11.09 -5.85 5.34
N ARG A 42 10.34 -6.94 5.53
CA ARG A 42 10.93 -8.29 5.67
C ARG A 42 11.69 -8.70 4.42
N ALA A 43 11.14 -8.46 3.23
CA ALA A 43 11.81 -8.78 1.97
C ALA A 43 13.10 -7.95 1.80
N GLN A 44 13.08 -6.68 2.22
CA GLN A 44 14.27 -5.82 2.25
C GLN A 44 15.33 -6.35 3.22
N ASP A 45 14.95 -6.83 4.40
CA ASP A 45 15.87 -7.46 5.35
C ASP A 45 16.53 -8.70 4.74
N VAL A 46 15.74 -9.56 4.11
CA VAL A 46 16.25 -10.75 3.40
C VAL A 46 17.22 -10.36 2.29
N GLN A 47 16.87 -9.38 1.48
CA GLN A 47 17.74 -8.89 0.41
C GLN A 47 19.05 -8.33 0.95
N ARG A 48 19.01 -7.53 2.02
CA ARG A 48 20.24 -7.02 2.68
C ARG A 48 21.14 -8.15 3.17
N THR A 49 20.56 -9.20 3.74
CA THR A 49 21.32 -10.38 4.15
C THR A 49 21.94 -11.09 2.95
N ARG A 50 21.23 -11.23 1.83
CA ARG A 50 21.78 -11.81 0.60
C ARG A 50 22.92 -10.98 0.01
N GLU A 51 22.76 -9.66 -0.02
CA GLU A 51 23.79 -8.73 -0.46
C GLU A 51 25.04 -8.83 0.44
N ALA A 52 24.86 -8.87 1.76
CA ALA A 52 25.96 -9.02 2.72
C ALA A 52 26.67 -10.37 2.60
N ASN A 53 25.92 -11.46 2.42
CA ASN A 53 26.48 -12.81 2.22
C ASN A 53 27.24 -12.95 0.90
N ASN A 54 27.03 -12.03 -0.05
CA ASN A 54 27.74 -11.99 -1.32
C ASN A 54 28.83 -10.92 -1.35
N ASP A 55 29.34 -10.50 -0.19
CA ASP A 55 30.35 -9.44 -0.03
C ASP A 55 30.00 -8.15 -0.77
N LEU A 56 28.70 -7.83 -0.87
CA LEU A 56 28.16 -6.68 -1.60
C LEU A 56 28.50 -6.66 -3.10
N GLN A 57 29.02 -7.76 -3.65
CA GLN A 57 29.23 -7.89 -5.08
C GLN A 57 27.88 -8.00 -5.77
N LEU A 58 27.71 -7.29 -6.88
CA LEU A 58 26.48 -7.37 -7.66
C LEU A 58 26.44 -8.64 -8.49
N SER A 59 25.29 -9.28 -8.51
CA SER A 59 24.95 -10.42 -9.38
C SER A 59 23.58 -10.19 -10.01
N ARG A 60 23.24 -10.95 -11.05
CA ARG A 60 21.90 -10.88 -11.69
C ARG A 60 20.79 -11.06 -10.66
N GLU A 61 20.91 -12.04 -9.77
CA GLU A 61 19.91 -12.33 -8.74
C GLU A 61 19.76 -11.21 -7.72
N LEU A 62 20.86 -10.62 -7.25
CA LEU A 62 20.81 -9.50 -6.31
C LEU A 62 20.25 -8.23 -6.97
N CYS A 63 20.66 -7.98 -8.21
CA CYS A 63 20.12 -6.89 -9.02
C CYS A 63 18.61 -7.02 -9.22
N GLN A 64 18.14 -8.21 -9.59
CA GLN A 64 16.72 -8.48 -9.74
C GLN A 64 15.97 -8.36 -8.41
N GLY A 65 16.47 -8.96 -7.34
CA GLY A 65 15.79 -8.91 -6.03
C GLY A 65 15.60 -7.50 -5.50
N ARG A 66 16.56 -6.59 -5.74
CA ARG A 66 16.40 -5.20 -5.35
C ARG A 66 15.50 -4.39 -6.30
N LEU A 67 15.42 -4.78 -7.58
CA LEU A 67 14.43 -4.23 -8.51
C LEU A 67 13.01 -4.64 -8.11
N ASP A 68 12.81 -5.92 -7.75
CA ASP A 68 11.54 -6.44 -7.26
C ASP A 68 11.07 -5.70 -5.99
N LEU A 69 12.00 -5.36 -5.09
CA LEU A 69 11.69 -4.54 -3.91
C LEU A 69 11.25 -3.11 -4.26
N LEU A 70 11.87 -2.50 -5.28
CA LEU A 70 11.46 -1.17 -5.75
C LEU A 70 10.08 -1.24 -6.40
N ASP A 71 9.80 -2.28 -7.18
CA ASP A 71 8.49 -2.50 -7.81
C ASP A 71 7.40 -2.74 -6.76
N ALA A 72 7.68 -3.51 -5.71
CA ALA A 72 6.77 -3.70 -4.59
C ALA A 72 6.46 -2.38 -3.86
N ARG A 73 7.45 -1.48 -3.72
CA ARG A 73 7.23 -0.15 -3.13
C ARG A 73 6.40 0.77 -4.01
N PHE A 74 6.57 0.70 -5.34
CA PHE A 74 5.66 1.39 -6.26
C PHE A 74 4.23 0.91 -6.10
N ALA A 75 4.01 -0.41 -6.07
CA ALA A 75 2.68 -0.98 -5.85
C ALA A 75 2.07 -0.53 -4.51
N LEU A 76 2.87 -0.50 -3.43
CA LEU A 76 2.42 0.02 -2.13
C LEU A 76 2.02 1.50 -2.20
N SER A 77 2.81 2.33 -2.89
CA SER A 77 2.49 3.75 -3.08
C SER A 77 1.18 3.93 -3.86
N ASP A 78 0.99 3.15 -4.91
CA ASP A 78 -0.23 3.20 -5.73
C ASP A 78 -1.46 2.76 -4.92
N ASP A 79 -1.34 1.68 -4.15
CA ASP A 79 -2.41 1.17 -3.28
C ASP A 79 -2.75 2.18 -2.17
N PHE A 80 -1.75 2.84 -1.59
CA PHE A 80 -1.91 3.88 -0.59
C PHE A 80 -2.69 5.08 -1.16
N GLU A 81 -2.28 5.58 -2.33
CA GLU A 81 -2.97 6.67 -3.01
C GLU A 81 -4.39 6.27 -3.45
N ALA A 82 -4.60 5.02 -3.88
CA ALA A 82 -5.92 4.50 -4.20
C ALA A 82 -6.86 4.48 -2.97
N CYS A 83 -6.34 4.08 -1.80
CA CYS A 83 -7.10 4.16 -0.54
C CYS A 83 -7.42 5.60 -0.16
N ARG A 84 -6.46 6.53 -0.23
CA ARG A 84 -6.69 7.95 0.04
C ARG A 84 -7.75 8.57 -0.86
N ARG A 85 -7.75 8.25 -2.15
CA ARG A 85 -8.78 8.72 -3.09
C ARG A 85 -10.19 8.22 -2.76
N LYS A 86 -10.31 7.10 -2.05
CA LYS A 86 -11.59 6.57 -1.54
C LYS A 86 -12.02 7.19 -0.21
N GLY A 87 -11.22 8.11 0.34
CA GLY A 87 -11.51 8.81 1.58
C GLY A 87 -10.89 8.18 2.83
N THR A 88 -10.03 7.17 2.68
CA THR A 88 -9.38 6.51 3.82
C THR A 88 -8.45 7.47 4.57
N ALA A 89 -8.57 7.50 5.90
CA ALA A 89 -7.73 8.33 6.76
C ALA A 89 -6.57 7.51 7.34
N PHE A 90 -5.35 7.87 6.96
CA PHE A 90 -4.15 7.22 7.49
C PHE A 90 -3.51 8.03 8.62
N PRO A 91 -2.79 7.39 9.56
CA PRO A 91 -1.94 8.09 10.50
C PRO A 91 -0.97 9.03 9.79
N GLU A 92 -0.79 10.25 10.30
CA GLU A 92 0.03 11.28 9.66
C GLU A 92 1.47 10.81 9.39
N LYS A 93 2.02 9.98 10.29
CA LYS A 93 3.32 9.35 10.12
C LYS A 93 3.39 8.49 8.84
N VAL A 94 2.39 7.64 8.62
CA VAL A 94 2.30 6.77 7.43
C VAL A 94 2.19 7.62 6.18
N VAL A 95 1.37 8.68 6.23
CA VAL A 95 1.23 9.62 5.10
C VAL A 95 2.56 10.25 4.73
N ARG A 96 3.30 10.78 5.71
CA ARG A 96 4.61 11.40 5.46
C ARG A 96 5.63 10.40 4.92
N GLU A 97 5.70 9.21 5.53
CA GLU A 97 6.66 8.17 5.13
C GLU A 97 6.40 7.69 3.69
N LEU A 98 5.16 7.37 3.34
CA LEU A 98 4.83 6.85 2.01
C LEU A 98 4.86 7.93 0.94
N THR A 99 4.46 9.17 1.25
CA THR A 99 4.57 10.30 0.29
C THR A 99 6.03 10.58 -0.04
N ARG A 100 6.88 10.70 0.98
CA ARG A 100 8.32 10.91 0.77
C ARG A 100 8.96 9.76 0.00
N ALA A 101 8.63 8.52 0.37
CA ALA A 101 9.15 7.35 -0.34
C ALA A 101 8.75 7.41 -1.83
N SER A 102 7.49 7.74 -2.13
CA SER A 102 6.97 7.87 -3.49
C SER A 102 7.75 8.89 -4.34
N GLU A 103 8.04 10.07 -3.77
CA GLU A 103 8.82 11.12 -4.43
C GLU A 103 10.24 10.65 -4.83
N GLU A 104 10.86 9.81 -4.01
CA GLU A 104 12.23 9.31 -4.22
C GLU A 104 12.28 8.01 -5.07
N LEU A 105 11.15 7.33 -5.29
CA LEU A 105 11.10 5.98 -5.88
C LEU A 105 11.54 5.95 -7.36
N ALA A 106 11.10 6.92 -8.16
CA ALA A 106 11.44 6.98 -9.59
C ALA A 106 12.95 7.14 -9.80
N ASP A 107 13.56 8.07 -9.08
CA ASP A 107 15.00 8.32 -9.13
C ASP A 107 15.79 7.11 -8.61
N SER A 108 15.32 6.50 -7.52
CA SER A 108 15.91 5.29 -6.95
C SER A 108 15.90 4.13 -7.94
N LYS A 109 14.77 3.90 -8.63
CA LYS A 109 14.65 2.84 -9.65
C LYS A 109 15.51 3.13 -10.87
N ALA A 110 15.51 4.37 -11.36
CA ALA A 110 16.37 4.76 -12.48
C ALA A 110 17.86 4.60 -12.14
N ALA A 111 18.28 5.00 -10.94
CA ALA A 111 19.63 4.80 -10.45
C ALA A 111 19.99 3.31 -10.36
N TRP A 112 19.09 2.48 -9.85
CA TRP A 112 19.31 1.04 -9.74
C TRP A 112 19.46 0.37 -11.12
N VAL A 113 18.57 0.70 -12.07
CA VAL A 113 18.64 0.18 -13.44
C VAL A 113 19.95 0.56 -14.13
N ARG A 114 20.44 1.80 -13.95
CA ARG A 114 21.75 2.22 -14.49
C ARG A 114 22.91 1.39 -13.92
N THR A 115 22.90 1.12 -12.62
CA THR A 115 23.94 0.35 -11.94
C THR A 115 23.90 -1.13 -12.33
N CYS A 116 22.71 -1.73 -12.30
CA CYS A 116 22.51 -3.16 -12.51
C CYS A 116 22.34 -3.56 -13.97
N GLY A 117 22.18 -2.61 -14.89
CA GLY A 117 21.88 -2.88 -16.29
C GLY A 117 22.91 -3.74 -17.02
N ARG A 118 24.16 -3.84 -16.53
CA ARG A 118 25.15 -4.79 -17.07
C ARG A 118 24.98 -6.23 -16.56
N TYR A 119 24.46 -6.40 -15.35
CA TYR A 119 24.25 -7.71 -14.71
C TYR A 119 22.90 -8.35 -15.08
N MET A 120 21.98 -7.56 -15.62
CA MET A 120 20.64 -7.99 -16.04
C MET A 120 20.51 -8.16 -17.56
N LYS A 121 21.61 -7.98 -18.31
CA LYS A 121 21.69 -8.35 -19.72
C LYS A 121 22.06 -9.83 -19.77
N ASP A 122 21.20 -10.63 -20.40
CA ASP A 122 21.49 -12.03 -20.71
C ASP A 122 22.65 -12.14 -21.71
#